data_AF-E9AX06-F1
#
_entry.id   AF-E9AX06-F1
#
_cell.length_a   1.000
_cell.length_b   1.000
_cell.length_c   1.000
_cell.angle_alpha   90.00
_cell.angle_beta   90.00
_cell.angle_gamma   90.00
#
_symmetry.space_group_name_H-M   'P 1'
#
loop_
_entity.id
_entity.type
_entity.pdbx_description
1 polymer ?
#
loop_
_entity_poly.entity_id
_entity_poly.type
_entity_poly.pdbx_seq_one_letter_code
_entity_poly.pdbx_strand_id
1 'polypeptide(L)'
;MSAEPTSTTAAASNAAPPQTSMPGDRQLFTVEEFYPVYFSAWERETGLCSICCNQVEGPCVVCQSNAEATSAECSITWGECGHAFHTHCIEKWLKTRPVCPLDNKEWKDRSDWNTSATV
;
A
#
# COMPACT_ATOMS: atom_id res chain seq x y z
N MET A 1 -77.92 48.09 7.23
CA MET A 1 -77.24 46.84 6.90
C MET A 1 -75.74 47.09 7.06
N SER A 2 -75.19 47.19 8.27
CA SER A 2 -75.25 46.26 9.43
C SER A 2 -74.52 44.95 9.12
N ALA A 3 -73.56 44.46 9.91
CA ALA A 3 -72.80 45.02 11.05
C ALA A 3 -71.52 44.16 11.25
N GLU A 4 -70.57 44.60 12.09
CA GLU A 4 -69.49 43.72 12.60
C GLU A 4 -70.05 42.57 13.47
N PRO A 5 -69.22 41.55 13.75
CA PRO A 5 -68.94 41.30 15.17
C PRO A 5 -67.46 41.14 15.49
N THR A 6 -67.05 41.76 16.59
CA THR A 6 -65.76 41.59 17.27
C THR A 6 -65.88 40.53 18.38
N SER A 7 -64.94 39.59 18.52
CA SER A 7 -64.76 38.84 19.79
C SER A 7 -63.39 38.14 19.92
N THR A 8 -62.53 38.67 20.79
CA THR A 8 -61.83 38.00 21.92
C THR A 8 -61.84 36.46 21.89
N THR A 9 -60.74 35.69 21.94
CA THR A 9 -59.63 35.57 22.93
C THR A 9 -58.56 34.64 22.27
N ALA A 10 -57.35 34.31 22.75
CA ALA A 10 -56.61 34.54 24.01
C ALA A 10 -55.08 34.49 23.76
N ALA A 11 -54.26 34.60 24.82
CA ALA A 11 -52.82 34.31 24.78
C ALA A 11 -52.53 32.82 25.07
N ALA A 12 -51.58 32.23 24.35
CA ALA A 12 -51.01 30.92 24.66
C ALA A 12 -49.48 30.97 24.56
N SER A 13 -48.84 31.25 25.70
CA SER A 13 -47.38 31.25 25.82
C SER A 13 -46.84 29.82 25.81
N ASN A 14 -46.41 29.33 24.66
CA ASN A 14 -45.66 28.07 24.58
C ASN A 14 -44.18 28.32 24.86
N ALA A 15 -43.82 28.32 26.14
CA ALA A 15 -42.43 28.23 26.57
C ALA A 15 -41.85 26.87 26.13
N ALA A 16 -40.69 26.89 25.46
CA ALA A 16 -39.96 25.66 25.14
C ALA A 16 -39.53 24.96 26.44
N PRO A 17 -39.56 23.61 26.50
CA PRO A 17 -39.10 22.88 27.68
C PRO A 17 -37.59 23.09 27.89
N PRO A 18 -37.11 23.11 29.14
CA PRO A 18 -35.68 23.23 29.42
C PRO A 18 -34.93 22.04 28.82
N GLN A 19 -34.02 22.33 27.89
CA GLN A 19 -33.16 21.35 27.24
C GLN A 19 -32.09 20.89 28.24
N THR A 20 -32.39 19.86 29.04
CA THR A 20 -31.38 19.22 29.90
C THR A 20 -30.37 18.48 29.02
N SER A 21 -29.20 19.09 28.82
CA SER A 21 -28.12 18.50 28.04
C SER A 21 -27.59 17.22 28.70
N MET A 22 -27.54 16.13 27.92
CA MET A 22 -26.96 14.86 28.36
C MET A 22 -25.47 15.05 28.69
N PRO A 23 -24.93 14.43 29.75
CA PRO A 23 -23.50 14.41 30.04
C PRO A 23 -22.79 13.42 29.11
N GLY A 24 -22.75 13.76 27.81
CA GLY A 24 -22.15 12.97 26.74
C GLY A 24 -21.74 13.81 25.52
N ASP A 25 -22.47 14.89 25.22
CA ASP A 25 -22.24 15.75 24.04
C ASP A 25 -21.07 16.75 24.19
N ARG A 26 -20.18 16.54 25.17
CA ARG A 26 -18.96 17.36 25.28
C ARG A 26 -17.89 16.76 24.39
N GLN A 27 -17.60 17.43 23.28
CA GLN A 27 -16.45 17.13 22.43
C GLN A 27 -15.17 17.17 23.27
N LEU A 28 -14.60 16.00 23.54
CA LEU A 28 -13.51 15.84 24.51
C LEU A 28 -12.18 16.39 23.99
N PHE A 29 -11.96 16.31 22.67
CA PHE A 29 -10.75 16.77 22.01
C PHE A 29 -11.09 17.37 20.63
N THR A 30 -10.29 18.35 20.24
CA THR A 30 -10.27 18.94 18.90
C THR A 30 -8.84 18.84 18.39
N VAL A 31 -8.65 18.36 17.18
CA VAL A 31 -7.33 18.37 16.53
C VAL A 31 -7.05 19.79 16.05
N GLU A 32 -6.08 20.47 16.67
CA GLU A 32 -5.71 21.84 16.29
C GLU A 32 -4.95 21.85 14.96
N GLU A 33 -3.91 21.01 14.84
CA GLU A 33 -3.12 20.85 13.61
C GLU A 33 -2.77 19.38 13.38
N PHE A 34 -2.69 18.96 12.11
CA PHE A 34 -2.34 17.59 11.71
C PHE A 34 -1.43 17.62 10.49
N TYR A 35 -0.23 17.07 10.64
CA TYR A 35 0.80 17.01 9.60
C TYR A 35 1.07 15.54 9.23
N PRO A 36 0.26 14.92 8.36
CA PRO A 36 0.49 13.56 7.94
C PRO A 36 1.70 13.48 6.98
N VAL A 37 2.53 12.48 7.19
CA VAL A 37 3.62 12.14 6.27
C VAL A 37 3.26 10.84 5.57
N TYR A 38 3.30 10.86 4.24
CA TYR A 38 3.08 9.69 3.39
C TYR A 38 4.27 9.50 2.47
N PHE A 39 4.59 8.25 2.16
CA PHE A 39 5.33 7.91 0.95
C PHE A 39 4.36 7.26 -0.04
N SER A 40 4.63 7.39 -1.34
CA SER A 40 3.93 6.61 -2.36
C SER A 40 4.95 5.79 -3.13
N ALA A 41 4.62 4.53 -3.33
CA ALA A 41 5.28 3.65 -4.28
C ALA A 41 4.22 3.18 -5.27
N TRP A 42 4.62 3.02 -6.54
CA TRP A 42 3.82 2.22 -7.46
C TRP A 42 3.96 0.76 -7.03
N GLU A 43 2.85 0.16 -6.61
CA GLU A 43 2.74 -1.27 -6.30
C GLU A 43 3.04 -2.10 -7.56
N ARG A 44 4.32 -2.34 -7.83
CA ARG A 44 4.78 -3.36 -8.77
C ARG A 44 4.84 -4.66 -7.99
N GLU A 45 3.86 -5.54 -8.20
CA GLU A 45 3.70 -6.89 -7.61
C GLU A 45 4.84 -7.28 -6.67
N THR A 46 4.73 -6.84 -5.41
CA THR A 46 5.76 -6.95 -4.37
C THR A 46 5.89 -8.39 -3.89
N GLY A 47 6.35 -9.24 -4.80
CA GLY A 47 6.33 -10.68 -4.62
C GLY A 47 6.58 -11.48 -5.89
N LEU A 48 6.45 -10.95 -7.12
CA LEU A 48 6.63 -11.77 -8.34
C LEU A 48 7.91 -11.45 -9.11
N CYS A 49 8.61 -12.49 -9.59
CA CYS A 49 9.67 -12.36 -10.57
C CYS A 49 9.07 -12.15 -11.96
N SER A 50 9.18 -10.93 -12.54
CA SER A 50 8.53 -10.58 -13.82
C SER A 50 9.04 -11.35 -15.05
N ILE A 51 10.08 -12.17 -14.91
CA ILE A 51 10.63 -13.04 -15.97
C ILE A 51 9.89 -14.38 -16.02
N CYS A 52 9.44 -14.89 -14.87
CA CYS A 52 8.82 -16.22 -14.76
C CYS A 52 7.40 -16.20 -14.17
N CYS A 53 6.90 -15.03 -13.78
CA CYS A 53 5.56 -14.78 -13.22
C CYS A 53 5.23 -15.63 -11.98
N ASN A 54 6.24 -16.03 -11.20
CA ASN A 54 6.08 -16.75 -9.93
C ASN A 54 6.71 -15.99 -8.76
N GLN A 55 6.35 -16.40 -7.54
CA GLN A 55 6.79 -15.75 -6.31
C GLN A 55 8.34 -15.69 -6.21
N VAL A 56 8.89 -14.49 -6.01
CA VAL A 56 10.33 -14.20 -5.92
C VAL A 56 10.95 -14.79 -4.65
N GLU A 57 10.17 -14.94 -3.58
CA GLU A 57 10.59 -15.61 -2.34
C GLU A 57 10.47 -17.15 -2.38
N GLY A 58 10.06 -17.71 -3.54
CA GLY A 58 9.93 -19.15 -3.77
C GLY A 58 10.75 -19.62 -4.97
N PRO A 59 10.61 -20.90 -5.38
CA PRO A 59 11.29 -21.43 -6.56
C PRO A 59 10.72 -20.83 -7.85
N CYS A 60 11.57 -20.59 -8.86
CA CYS A 60 11.07 -20.30 -10.20
C CYS A 60 10.38 -21.53 -10.81
N VAL A 61 9.51 -21.34 -11.81
CA VAL A 61 8.75 -22.45 -12.45
C VAL A 61 9.63 -23.60 -12.99
N VAL A 62 10.88 -23.31 -13.37
CA VAL A 62 11.84 -24.34 -13.81
C VAL A 62 12.26 -25.22 -12.63
N CYS A 63 12.68 -24.62 -11.51
CA CYS A 63 13.03 -25.34 -10.29
C CYS A 63 11.83 -26.10 -9.71
N GLN A 64 10.64 -25.51 -9.73
CA GLN A 64 9.40 -26.16 -9.28
C GLN A 64 9.05 -27.40 -10.11
N SER A 65 9.34 -27.39 -11.41
CA SER A 65 9.06 -28.52 -12.31
C SER A 65 10.04 -29.70 -12.19
N ASN A 66 11.20 -29.50 -11.57
CA ASN A 66 12.31 -30.44 -11.61
C ASN A 66 12.64 -30.98 -10.22
N ALA A 67 11.86 -31.95 -9.75
CA ALA A 67 11.92 -32.49 -8.38
C ALA A 67 13.19 -33.30 -8.04
N GLU A 68 13.97 -33.74 -9.04
CA GLU A 68 15.16 -34.61 -8.82
C GLU A 68 16.49 -33.87 -8.79
N ALA A 69 16.60 -32.67 -9.40
CA ALA A 69 17.68 -31.79 -9.01
C ALA A 69 17.29 -31.25 -7.64
N THR A 70 18.09 -31.58 -6.62
CA THR A 70 18.06 -30.92 -5.32
C THR A 70 17.82 -29.43 -5.53
N SER A 71 16.82 -28.89 -4.84
CA SER A 71 16.44 -27.48 -4.84
C SER A 71 17.55 -26.63 -4.23
N ALA A 72 18.69 -26.53 -4.93
CA ALA A 72 19.72 -25.55 -4.69
C ALA A 72 19.00 -24.21 -4.71
N GLU A 73 18.94 -23.59 -3.53
CA GLU A 73 18.01 -22.52 -3.18
C GLU A 73 17.87 -21.54 -4.33
N CYS A 74 16.63 -21.30 -4.78
CA CYS A 74 16.38 -20.51 -6.00
C CYS A 74 16.57 -19.03 -5.67
N SER A 75 17.84 -18.65 -5.50
CA SER A 75 18.26 -17.44 -4.83
C SER A 75 17.76 -16.18 -5.54
N ILE A 76 17.59 -15.13 -4.76
CA ILE A 76 17.14 -13.82 -5.22
C ILE A 76 18.37 -12.97 -5.52
N THR A 77 18.50 -12.56 -6.78
CA THR A 77 19.47 -11.54 -7.21
C THR A 77 18.81 -10.18 -7.20
N TRP A 78 19.52 -9.18 -6.67
CA TRP A 78 19.12 -7.79 -6.73
C TRP A 78 19.99 -7.05 -7.73
N GLY A 79 19.40 -6.19 -8.55
CA GLY A 79 20.16 -5.25 -9.38
C GLY A 79 20.45 -3.96 -8.62
N GLU A 80 21.48 -3.21 -9.04
CA GLU A 80 21.70 -1.82 -8.57
C GLU A 80 20.48 -0.91 -8.84
N CYS A 81 19.66 -1.26 -9.84
CA CYS A 81 18.38 -0.63 -10.16
C CYS A 81 17.30 -0.82 -9.07
N GLY A 82 17.53 -1.69 -8.07
CA GLY A 82 16.58 -1.99 -7.00
C GLY A 82 15.53 -3.06 -7.35
N HIS A 83 15.63 -3.71 -8.52
CA HIS A 83 14.75 -4.82 -8.91
C HIS A 83 15.31 -6.18 -8.49
N ALA A 84 14.41 -7.07 -8.07
CA ALA A 84 14.71 -8.43 -7.64
C ALA A 84 14.19 -9.46 -8.66
N PHE A 85 14.99 -10.48 -8.91
CA PHE A 85 14.63 -11.63 -9.76
C PHE A 85 15.26 -12.91 -9.19
N HIS A 86 14.76 -14.08 -9.58
CA HIS A 86 15.49 -15.32 -9.34
C HIS A 86 16.79 -15.33 -10.16
N THR A 87 17.90 -15.79 -9.57
CA THR A 87 19.23 -15.90 -10.22
C THR A 87 19.13 -16.61 -11.57
N HIS A 88 18.53 -17.80 -11.61
CA HIS A 88 18.32 -18.58 -12.83
C HIS A 88 17.51 -17.84 -13.93
N CYS A 89 16.59 -16.96 -13.53
CA CYS A 89 15.75 -16.22 -14.45
C CYS A 89 16.50 -15.02 -15.06
N ILE A 90 17.21 -14.25 -14.23
CA ILE A 90 17.98 -13.10 -14.72
C ILE A 90 19.20 -13.53 -15.52
N GLU A 91 19.94 -14.55 -15.10
CA GLU A 91 21.06 -15.13 -15.89
C GLU A 91 20.61 -15.57 -17.28
N LYS A 92 19.42 -16.19 -17.40
CA LYS A 92 18.87 -16.62 -18.69
C LYS A 92 18.49 -15.42 -19.57
N TRP A 93 17.97 -14.35 -18.97
CA TRP A 93 17.65 -13.11 -19.69
C TRP A 93 18.90 -12.40 -20.21
N LEU A 94 19.93 -12.26 -19.36
CA LEU A 94 21.18 -11.55 -19.68
C LEU A 94 21.97 -12.16 -20.84
N LYS A 95 21.82 -13.47 -21.09
CA LYS A 95 22.36 -14.15 -22.30
C LYS A 95 21.82 -13.56 -23.61
N THR A 96 20.70 -12.83 -23.58
CA THR A 96 20.08 -12.21 -24.76
C THR A 96 20.09 -10.68 -24.71
N ARG A 97 19.93 -10.09 -23.52
CA ARG A 97 19.79 -8.64 -23.33
C ARG A 97 20.47 -8.22 -22.02
N PRO A 98 21.58 -7.48 -22.03
CA PRO A 98 22.31 -7.08 -20.82
C PRO A 98 21.66 -5.91 -20.07
N VAL A 99 20.32 -5.90 -20.01
CA VAL A 99 19.52 -4.83 -19.41
C VAL A 99 18.45 -5.37 -18.48
N CYS A 100 18.11 -4.63 -17.43
CA CYS A 100 17.02 -4.97 -16.52
C CYS A 100 15.68 -5.10 -17.27
N PRO A 101 14.91 -6.19 -17.07
CA PRO A 101 13.58 -6.35 -17.67
C PRO A 101 12.58 -5.25 -17.31
N LEU A 102 12.76 -4.57 -16.17
CA LEU A 102 11.78 -3.65 -15.57
C LEU A 102 12.05 -2.16 -15.78
N ASP A 103 13.29 -1.76 -16.10
CA ASP A 103 13.62 -0.36 -16.41
C ASP A 103 14.57 -0.16 -17.60
N ASN A 104 14.97 -1.25 -18.27
CA ASN A 104 15.82 -1.26 -19.47
C ASN A 104 17.19 -0.53 -19.30
N LYS A 105 17.65 -0.31 -18.07
CA LYS A 105 19.03 0.10 -17.78
C LYS A 105 19.98 -1.09 -17.89
N GLU A 106 21.27 -0.82 -18.09
CA GLU A 106 22.33 -1.83 -17.99
C GLU A 106 22.20 -2.62 -16.68
N TRP A 107 22.22 -3.95 -16.75
CA TRP A 107 22.13 -4.78 -15.55
C TRP A 107 23.47 -4.83 -14.83
N LYS A 108 23.46 -4.44 -13.57
CA LYS A 108 24.56 -4.62 -12.63
C LYS A 108 24.04 -5.35 -11.41
N ASP A 109 24.64 -6.50 -11.15
CA ASP A 109 24.33 -7.32 -9.99
C ASP A 109 24.79 -6.61 -8.71
N ARG A 110 23.92 -6.57 -7.70
CA ARG A 110 24.19 -5.93 -6.41
C ARG A 110 24.85 -6.90 -5.42
N SER A 111 25.66 -7.83 -5.91
CA SER A 111 26.25 -8.93 -5.12
C SER A 111 27.10 -8.41 -3.94
N ASP A 112 27.81 -7.31 -4.17
CA ASP A 112 28.78 -6.75 -3.22
C ASP A 112 28.15 -6.15 -1.96
N TRP A 113 26.83 -5.91 -1.93
CA TRP A 113 26.19 -5.18 -0.83
C TRP A 113 26.28 -5.90 0.52
N ASN A 114 26.43 -7.23 0.50
CA ASN A 114 26.52 -8.07 1.70
C ASN A 114 27.98 -8.44 2.06
N THR A 115 28.93 -8.20 1.16
CA THR A 115 30.35 -8.54 1.35
C THR A 115 31.04 -7.62 2.37
N SER A 116 30.52 -6.40 2.57
CA SER A 116 30.99 -5.44 3.58
C SER A 116 30.65 -5.84 5.03
N ALA A 117 29.98 -6.97 5.26
CA ALA A 117 29.58 -7.45 6.59
C ALA A 117 30.52 -8.52 7.19
N THR A 118 31.71 -8.74 6.59
CA THR A 118 32.78 -9.53 7.22
C THR A 118 33.73 -8.60 7.98
N VAL A 119 33.69 -8.70 9.31
CA VAL A 119 34.64 -8.08 10.26
C VAL A 119 35.91 -8.92 10.35
#